data_AF-A0A432ZHC5-F1
#
_entry.id   AF-A0A432ZHC5-F1
#
_cell.length_a   1.000
_cell.length_b   1.000
_cell.length_c   1.000
_cell.angle_alpha   90.00
_cell.angle_beta   90.00
_cell.angle_gamma   90.00
#
_symmetry.space_group_name_H-M   'P 1'
#
loop_
_entity.id
_entity.type
_entity.pdbx_description
1 polymer ?
#
loop_
_entity_poly.entity_id
_entity_poly.type
_entity_poly.pdbx_seq_one_letter_code
_entity_poly.pdbx_strand_id
1 'polypeptide(L)'
;MAQFFKPKKHKKPISKTLKSRVSALDHQARGVLRSEARNQPTRFIIGALPGELIQYKTVGKNSGTLERILEPSDDRRDAPCRYYQQCGGCDFQHIEETKQRDHKQQVVEQLFQKFGVFDPQTESLPWQEPLISESIRYRRRVRLATRWLGKEQQLLIGFREAQSHQIVPIQDCLVADEKLLQVVNALYPVLNTPTVATKLGHIEAINTNSPAVLLRITDTLPIDAMQALQNWQTEHGVGVWLQTDNELQPLTGAEMPFDTSIDGDTLYFQPGDFLQVNGDINARMVQQAMDWLQPEKTHRVYDFFAGIGNFSLPLAQRAQSVVAVEGVQRMVEQIRANAETNGLKNLTSLTADLTGITAAELAEPAALWCLDPARPGAEGVVNLLQKLKSEQRPTRILYVSCAPDTLARDIVRIKACGYRLTKLCTVDMFPQTHHIETMVCLERAS
;
A
#
# COMPACT_ATOMS: atom_id res chain seq x y z
N MET A 1 -49.28 -15.93 -14.70
CA MET A 1 -48.93 -16.64 -13.44
C MET A 1 -47.52 -16.24 -13.04
N ALA A 2 -47.37 -15.37 -12.04
CA ALA A 2 -46.06 -14.93 -11.57
C ALA A 2 -45.38 -16.07 -10.80
N GLN A 3 -44.21 -16.50 -11.26
CA GLN A 3 -43.36 -17.44 -10.52
C GLN A 3 -42.67 -16.68 -9.39
N PHE A 4 -43.18 -16.85 -8.17
CA PHE A 4 -42.52 -16.38 -6.96
C PHE A 4 -41.22 -17.17 -6.75
N PHE A 5 -40.07 -16.50 -6.92
CA PHE A 5 -38.76 -17.04 -6.55
C PHE A 5 -38.71 -17.22 -5.03
N LYS A 6 -38.78 -18.46 -4.54
CA LYS A 6 -38.53 -18.79 -3.13
C LYS A 6 -37.03 -19.00 -2.93
N PRO A 7 -36.33 -18.16 -2.15
CA PRO A 7 -34.94 -18.43 -1.80
C PRO A 7 -34.88 -19.74 -1.00
N LYS A 8 -34.14 -20.74 -1.52
CA LYS A 8 -33.82 -21.95 -0.78
C LYS A 8 -33.01 -21.54 0.44
N LYS A 9 -33.59 -21.71 1.65
CA LYS A 9 -32.82 -21.67 2.90
C LYS A 9 -31.76 -22.78 2.83
N HIS A 10 -30.52 -22.41 2.49
CA HIS A 10 -29.38 -23.29 2.71
C HIS A 10 -29.29 -23.53 4.22
N LYS A 11 -29.57 -24.77 4.65
CA LYS A 11 -29.21 -25.21 6.00
C LYS A 11 -27.70 -25.00 6.15
N LYS A 12 -27.26 -24.18 7.11
CA LYS A 12 -25.84 -24.06 7.44
C LYS A 12 -25.34 -25.49 7.76
N PRO A 13 -24.36 -26.05 7.01
CA PRO A 13 -23.85 -27.37 7.31
C PRO A 13 -23.27 -27.36 8.72
N ILE A 14 -23.53 -28.42 9.49
CA ILE A 14 -22.98 -28.62 10.82
C ILE A 14 -21.46 -28.53 10.70
N SER A 15 -20.85 -27.53 11.33
CA SER A 15 -19.40 -27.35 11.33
C SER A 15 -18.76 -28.51 12.09
N LYS A 16 -18.22 -29.49 11.37
CA LYS A 16 -17.41 -30.54 12.00
C LYS A 16 -16.13 -29.88 12.48
N THR A 17 -15.80 -30.13 13.74
CA THR A 17 -14.52 -29.74 14.30
C THR A 17 -13.51 -30.82 13.92
N LEU A 18 -12.44 -30.41 13.24
CA LEU A 18 -11.42 -31.30 12.69
C LEU A 18 -10.06 -30.96 13.30
N LYS A 19 -9.14 -31.92 13.26
CA LYS A 19 -7.73 -31.73 13.63
C LYS A 19 -6.86 -31.99 12.41
N SER A 20 -5.86 -31.16 12.17
CA SER A 20 -4.89 -31.33 11.09
C SER A 20 -3.58 -30.63 11.43
N ARG A 21 -2.48 -31.14 10.88
CA ARG A 21 -1.22 -30.40 10.85
C ARG A 21 -1.23 -29.41 9.70
N VAL A 22 -0.70 -28.21 9.92
CA VAL A 22 -0.58 -27.17 8.89
C VAL A 22 0.66 -27.44 8.03
N SER A 23 0.49 -27.42 6.72
CA SER A 23 1.54 -27.83 5.77
C SER A 23 2.41 -26.68 5.27
N ALA A 24 1.83 -25.50 5.08
CA ALA A 24 2.50 -24.35 4.49
C ALA A 24 1.71 -23.07 4.80
N LEU A 25 2.22 -21.92 4.38
CA LEU A 25 1.49 -20.66 4.27
C LEU A 25 1.22 -20.37 2.79
N ASP A 26 0.08 -19.76 2.49
CA ASP A 26 -0.13 -19.11 1.20
C ASP A 26 0.38 -17.65 1.20
N HIS A 27 0.30 -16.96 0.07
CA HIS A 27 0.74 -15.57 -0.07
C HIS A 27 0.00 -14.55 0.82
N GLN A 28 -1.09 -14.94 1.49
CA GLN A 28 -1.83 -14.12 2.46
C GLN A 28 -1.54 -14.56 3.90
N ALA A 29 -0.49 -15.37 4.11
CA ALA A 29 -0.17 -16.13 5.32
C ALA A 29 -1.36 -16.83 5.99
N ARG A 30 -2.22 -17.44 5.17
CA ARG A 30 -3.19 -18.41 5.68
C ARG A 30 -2.54 -19.77 5.73
N GLY A 31 -2.68 -20.45 6.86
CA GLY A 31 -2.25 -21.83 7.02
C GLY A 31 -2.95 -22.73 6.00
N VAL A 32 -2.16 -23.46 5.23
CA VAL A 32 -2.62 -24.37 4.19
C VAL A 32 -2.70 -25.77 4.76
N LEU A 33 -3.89 -26.34 4.77
CA LEU A 33 -4.13 -27.75 5.09
C LEU A 33 -4.25 -28.54 3.79
N ARG A 34 -3.28 -29.41 3.53
CA ARG A 34 -3.33 -30.39 2.45
C ARG A 34 -3.78 -31.73 3.03
N SER A 35 -4.76 -32.37 2.39
CA SER A 35 -5.17 -33.72 2.75
C SER A 35 -4.43 -34.73 1.89
N GLU A 36 -3.94 -35.81 2.51
CA GLU A 36 -3.35 -36.94 1.79
C GLU A 36 -4.39 -37.77 1.02
N ALA A 37 -5.66 -37.73 1.43
CA ALA A 37 -6.73 -38.42 0.72
C ALA A 37 -7.09 -37.68 -0.58
N ARG A 38 -7.02 -38.40 -1.72
CA ARG A 38 -7.20 -37.94 -3.13
C ARG A 38 -8.47 -37.11 -3.44
N ASN A 39 -9.39 -36.91 -2.51
CA ASN A 39 -10.69 -36.26 -2.73
C ASN A 39 -11.08 -35.20 -1.68
N GLN A 40 -10.16 -34.73 -0.83
CA GLN A 40 -10.46 -33.63 0.09
C GLN A 40 -9.90 -32.29 -0.43
N PRO A 41 -10.68 -31.21 -0.32
CA PRO A 41 -10.23 -29.88 -0.75
C PRO A 41 -9.13 -29.36 0.17
N THR A 42 -8.14 -28.67 -0.40
CA THR A 42 -7.22 -27.82 0.34
C THR A 42 -7.99 -26.77 1.12
N ARG A 43 -7.60 -26.53 2.38
CA ARG A 43 -8.26 -25.55 3.24
C ARG A 43 -7.28 -24.47 3.69
N PHE A 44 -7.79 -23.25 3.82
CA PHE A 44 -7.04 -22.08 4.29
C PHE A 44 -7.56 -21.66 5.66
N ILE A 45 -6.65 -21.54 6.63
CA ILE A 45 -6.93 -21.22 8.03
C ILE A 45 -6.16 -19.96 8.41
N ILE A 46 -6.88 -18.87 8.72
CA ILE A 46 -6.26 -17.62 9.18
C ILE A 46 -5.68 -17.84 10.58
N GLY A 47 -4.47 -17.32 10.82
CA GLY A 47 -3.82 -17.34 12.12
C GLY A 47 -3.09 -18.64 12.48
N ALA A 48 -2.97 -19.59 11.55
CA ALA A 48 -2.30 -20.87 11.73
C ALA A 48 -0.98 -20.92 10.95
N LEU A 49 0.08 -21.49 11.55
CA LEU A 49 1.44 -21.53 11.01
C LEU A 49 1.89 -22.93 10.60
N PRO A 50 2.85 -23.06 9.66
CA PRO A 50 3.39 -24.36 9.26
C PRO A 50 3.93 -25.14 10.44
N GLY A 51 3.73 -26.46 10.42
CA GLY A 51 4.15 -27.35 11.50
C GLY A 51 3.13 -27.46 12.64
N GLU A 52 2.22 -26.50 12.81
CA GLU A 52 1.25 -26.53 13.92
C GLU A 52 0.25 -27.66 13.82
N LEU A 53 -0.05 -28.30 14.95
CA LEU A 53 -1.22 -29.15 15.09
C LEU A 53 -2.39 -28.30 15.59
N ILE A 54 -3.44 -28.16 14.76
CA ILE A 54 -4.57 -27.28 15.07
C ILE A 54 -5.90 -28.03 15.11
N GLN A 55 -6.85 -27.45 15.83
CA GLN A 55 -8.27 -27.76 15.79
C GLN A 55 -9.01 -26.61 15.09
N TYR A 56 -9.86 -26.93 14.12
CA TYR A 56 -10.56 -25.93 13.32
C TYR A 56 -11.97 -26.37 12.94
N LYS A 57 -12.85 -25.41 12.65
CA LYS A 57 -14.19 -25.65 12.09
C LYS A 57 -14.20 -25.33 10.60
N THR A 58 -14.82 -26.19 9.80
CA THR A 58 -14.95 -25.94 8.36
C THR A 58 -15.92 -24.81 8.06
N VAL A 59 -15.53 -23.88 7.18
CA VAL A 59 -16.38 -22.81 6.65
C VAL A 59 -16.38 -22.93 5.13
N GLY A 60 -17.48 -23.43 4.57
CA GLY A 60 -17.56 -23.73 3.14
C GLY A 60 -16.57 -24.81 2.68
N LYS A 61 -16.22 -24.79 1.40
CA LYS A 61 -15.39 -25.83 0.77
C LYS A 61 -13.90 -25.69 1.09
N ASN A 62 -13.36 -24.47 1.00
CA ASN A 62 -11.92 -24.21 1.00
C ASN A 62 -11.43 -23.42 2.23
N SER A 63 -12.29 -23.12 3.20
CA SER A 63 -11.91 -22.31 4.37
C SER A 63 -12.23 -23.02 5.68
N GLY A 64 -11.62 -22.53 6.75
CA GLY A 64 -11.96 -22.90 8.12
C GLY A 64 -11.57 -21.83 9.12
N THR A 65 -12.20 -21.89 10.29
CA THR A 65 -11.92 -21.01 11.43
C THR A 65 -11.07 -21.79 12.43
N LEU A 66 -9.92 -21.23 12.80
CA LEU A 66 -9.06 -21.77 13.86
C LEU A 66 -9.82 -21.72 15.19
N GLU A 67 -9.90 -22.84 15.89
CA GLU A 67 -10.53 -22.94 17.21
C GLU A 67 -9.49 -23.04 18.32
N ARG A 68 -8.44 -23.84 18.09
CA ARG A 68 -7.39 -24.06 19.08
C ARG A 68 -6.10 -24.53 18.42
N ILE A 69 -4.98 -24.09 18.95
CA ILE A 69 -3.65 -24.61 18.63
C ILE A 69 -3.30 -25.65 19.70
N LEU A 70 -2.96 -26.86 19.27
CA LEU A 70 -2.63 -27.99 20.14
C LEU A 70 -1.11 -28.14 20.30
N GLU A 71 -0.37 -27.94 19.22
CA GLU A 71 1.10 -27.87 19.19
C GLU A 71 1.47 -26.58 18.42
N PRO A 72 1.93 -25.52 19.09
CA PRO A 72 2.35 -24.28 18.42
C PRO A 72 3.68 -24.48 17.68
N SER A 73 3.92 -23.65 16.66
CA SER A 73 5.21 -23.58 15.97
C SER A 73 6.20 -22.74 16.78
N ASP A 74 7.50 -23.03 16.66
CA ASP A 74 8.57 -22.20 17.23
C ASP A 74 8.63 -20.81 16.58
N ASP A 75 8.06 -20.65 15.38
CA ASP A 75 7.95 -19.37 14.68
C ASP A 75 6.75 -18.52 15.17
N ARG A 76 5.95 -19.04 16.10
CA ARG A 76 4.81 -18.31 16.68
C ARG A 76 5.26 -17.41 17.81
N ARG A 77 4.67 -16.22 17.86
CA ARG A 77 4.69 -15.32 19.02
C ARG A 77 3.30 -14.89 19.45
N ASP A 78 3.22 -14.34 20.66
CA ASP A 78 2.02 -13.63 21.10
C ASP A 78 1.88 -12.32 20.34
N ALA A 79 0.67 -12.07 19.81
CA ALA A 79 0.39 -10.83 19.10
C ALA A 79 0.28 -9.66 20.11
N PRO A 80 1.16 -8.64 20.04
CA PRO A 80 1.21 -7.58 21.04
C PRO A 80 0.01 -6.60 20.98
N CYS A 81 -0.69 -6.49 19.84
CA CYS A 81 -1.83 -5.59 19.75
C CYS A 81 -3.09 -6.19 20.38
N ARG A 82 -3.66 -5.49 21.37
CA ARG A 82 -4.93 -5.86 22.03
C ARG A 82 -6.12 -6.05 21.08
N TYR A 83 -6.09 -5.42 19.89
CA TYR A 83 -7.15 -5.50 18.89
C TYR A 83 -6.93 -6.59 17.84
N TYR A 84 -5.79 -7.30 17.88
CA TYR A 84 -5.34 -8.18 16.80
C TYR A 84 -6.35 -9.27 16.42
N GLN A 85 -7.06 -9.83 17.41
CA GLN A 85 -8.03 -10.91 17.17
C GLN A 85 -9.31 -10.46 16.45
N GLN A 86 -9.56 -9.14 16.36
CA GLN A 86 -10.80 -8.58 15.78
C GLN A 86 -10.50 -7.67 14.58
N CYS A 87 -9.51 -6.78 14.71
CA CYS A 87 -9.15 -5.79 13.70
C CYS A 87 -8.59 -6.46 12.44
N GLY A 88 -9.10 -6.09 11.27
CA GLY A 88 -8.62 -6.60 9.98
C GLY A 88 -7.36 -5.91 9.43
N GLY A 89 -6.66 -5.11 10.24
CA GLY A 89 -5.53 -4.29 9.79
C GLY A 89 -4.17 -4.98 9.78
N CYS A 90 -3.95 -5.98 10.64
CA CYS A 90 -2.72 -6.76 10.72
C CYS A 90 -3.06 -8.25 10.73
N ASP A 91 -2.25 -9.06 10.06
CA ASP A 91 -2.44 -10.51 9.97
C ASP A 91 -1.17 -11.32 10.27
N PHE A 92 -0.03 -10.66 10.54
CA PHE A 92 1.24 -11.34 10.82
C PHE A 92 1.72 -11.21 12.27
N GLN A 93 1.03 -10.49 13.17
CA GLN A 93 1.58 -10.24 14.52
C GLN A 93 1.84 -11.50 15.35
N HIS A 94 1.17 -12.60 15.02
CA HIS A 94 1.36 -13.92 15.62
C HIS A 94 2.60 -14.69 15.10
N ILE A 95 3.35 -14.10 14.17
CA ILE A 95 4.53 -14.67 13.52
C ILE A 95 5.75 -13.88 13.98
N GLU A 96 6.84 -14.57 14.30
CA GLU A 96 8.13 -13.95 14.55
C GLU A 96 8.59 -13.07 13.37
N GLU A 97 9.14 -11.88 13.65
CA GLU A 97 9.34 -10.84 12.62
C GLU A 97 10.37 -11.20 11.56
N THR A 98 11.39 -11.98 11.91
CA THR A 98 12.32 -12.55 10.92
C THR A 98 11.58 -13.50 9.98
N LYS A 99 10.68 -14.32 10.50
CA LYS A 99 9.88 -15.29 9.74
C LYS A 99 8.83 -14.62 8.86
N GLN A 100 8.31 -13.46 9.26
CA GLN A 100 7.49 -12.62 8.38
C GLN A 100 8.25 -12.25 7.11
N ARG A 101 9.50 -11.78 7.26
CA ARG A 101 10.35 -11.36 6.13
C ARG A 101 10.76 -12.53 5.26
N ASP A 102 11.19 -13.65 5.87
CA ASP A 102 11.51 -14.89 5.17
C ASP A 102 10.32 -15.34 4.29
N HIS A 103 9.11 -15.31 4.84
CA HIS A 103 7.90 -15.69 4.12
C HIS A 103 7.61 -14.75 2.94
N LYS A 104 7.73 -13.43 3.12
CA LYS A 104 7.54 -12.46 2.03
C LYS A 104 8.54 -12.70 0.89
N GLN A 105 9.81 -12.92 1.21
CA GLN A 105 10.85 -13.24 0.23
C GLN A 105 10.55 -14.55 -0.51
N GLN A 106 10.15 -15.59 0.21
CA GLN A 106 9.76 -16.88 -0.37
C GLN A 106 8.57 -16.74 -1.34
N VAL A 107 7.57 -15.91 -1.03
CA VAL A 107 6.42 -15.67 -1.91
C VAL A 107 6.87 -15.03 -3.22
N VAL A 108 7.77 -14.03 -3.18
CA VAL A 108 8.33 -13.40 -4.39
C VAL A 108 9.07 -14.44 -5.23
N GLU A 109 9.94 -15.24 -4.61
CA GLU A 109 10.70 -16.27 -5.30
C GLU A 109 9.80 -17.31 -5.99
N GLN A 110 8.77 -17.81 -5.29
CA GLN A 110 7.80 -18.76 -5.86
C GLN A 110 7.02 -18.18 -7.04
N LEU A 111 6.63 -16.90 -6.95
CA LEU A 111 5.94 -16.23 -8.06
C LEU A 111 6.89 -16.02 -9.24
N PHE A 112 8.12 -15.58 -9.00
CA PHE A 112 9.11 -15.36 -10.04
C PHE A 112 9.44 -16.67 -10.78
N GLN A 113 9.61 -17.78 -10.05
CA GLN A 113 9.78 -19.10 -10.64
C GLN A 113 8.55 -19.50 -11.46
N LYS A 114 7.34 -19.36 -10.90
CA LYS A 114 6.08 -19.74 -11.55
C LYS A 114 5.86 -19.01 -12.89
N PHE A 115 6.23 -17.74 -12.96
CA PHE A 115 6.09 -16.93 -14.17
C PHE A 115 7.27 -17.08 -15.14
N GLY A 116 8.34 -17.79 -14.76
CA GLY A 116 9.52 -17.97 -15.61
C GLY A 116 10.47 -16.76 -15.63
N VAL A 117 10.49 -15.97 -14.56
CA VAL A 117 11.46 -14.88 -14.39
C VAL A 117 12.88 -15.44 -14.26
N PHE A 118 13.04 -16.57 -13.57
CA PHE A 118 14.30 -17.30 -13.41
C PHE A 118 14.01 -18.81 -13.25
N ASP A 119 15.03 -19.64 -13.47
CA ASP A 119 15.01 -21.07 -13.18
C ASP A 119 15.98 -21.36 -12.02
N PRO A 120 15.49 -21.83 -10.85
CA PRO A 120 16.34 -22.11 -9.69
C PRO A 120 17.36 -23.23 -9.91
N GLN A 121 17.24 -24.03 -10.98
CA GLN A 121 18.23 -25.05 -11.33
C GLN A 121 19.46 -24.45 -12.03
N THR A 122 19.33 -23.29 -12.65
CA THR A 122 20.38 -22.69 -13.49
C THR A 122 20.82 -21.31 -13.03
N GLU A 123 19.98 -20.59 -12.29
CA GLU A 123 20.20 -19.19 -11.92
C GLU A 123 19.76 -18.94 -10.47
N SER A 124 20.46 -18.03 -9.78
CA SER A 124 19.98 -17.46 -8.51
C SER A 124 19.46 -16.04 -8.74
N LEU A 125 18.42 -15.65 -8.03
CA LEU A 125 17.96 -14.26 -8.03
C LEU A 125 19.01 -13.33 -7.40
N PRO A 126 19.22 -12.11 -7.93
CA PRO A 126 20.23 -11.17 -7.43
C PRO A 126 19.71 -10.42 -6.18
N TRP A 127 19.41 -11.16 -5.12
CA TRP A 127 18.91 -10.62 -3.86
C TRP A 127 19.90 -9.60 -3.27
N GLN A 128 19.36 -8.45 -2.91
CA GLN A 128 19.99 -7.45 -2.05
C GLN A 128 19.32 -7.51 -0.68
N GLU A 129 19.94 -6.88 0.32
CA GLU A 129 19.36 -6.78 1.66
C GLU A 129 17.96 -6.14 1.60
N PRO A 130 16.99 -6.65 2.39
CA PRO A 130 15.65 -6.09 2.43
C PRO A 130 15.66 -4.70 3.07
N LEU A 131 14.82 -3.81 2.58
CA LEU A 131 14.61 -2.52 3.23
C LEU A 131 13.68 -2.73 4.43
N ILE A 132 14.22 -2.54 5.64
CA ILE A 132 13.53 -2.76 6.91
C ILE A 132 13.51 -1.47 7.75
N SER A 133 12.52 -1.34 8.63
CA SER A 133 12.38 -0.26 9.63
C SER A 133 11.83 -0.84 10.93
N GLU A 134 11.56 0.02 11.91
CA GLU A 134 10.73 -0.36 13.05
C GLU A 134 9.39 -0.94 12.60
N SER A 135 8.95 -1.98 13.30
CA SER A 135 7.75 -2.75 12.95
C SER A 135 6.47 -2.22 13.63
N ILE A 136 6.64 -1.22 14.50
CA ILE A 136 5.61 -0.51 15.25
C ILE A 136 5.70 0.99 14.96
N ARG A 137 4.61 1.73 15.18
CA ARG A 137 4.53 3.20 15.02
C ARG A 137 4.98 3.76 13.66
N TYR A 138 5.09 2.91 12.64
CA TYR A 138 5.64 3.29 11.34
C TYR A 138 4.62 3.96 10.42
N ARG A 139 3.30 3.71 10.60
CA ARG A 139 2.29 4.28 9.71
C ARG A 139 2.09 5.75 10.03
N ARG A 140 2.53 6.61 9.13
CA ARG A 140 2.32 8.07 9.16
C ARG A 140 0.95 8.51 8.62
N ARG A 141 0.13 7.57 8.18
CA ARG A 141 -1.23 7.82 7.70
C ARG A 141 -2.16 6.66 8.04
N VAL A 142 -3.37 6.98 8.48
CA VAL A 142 -4.45 6.00 8.70
C VAL A 142 -5.77 6.51 8.16
N ARG A 143 -6.61 5.57 7.67
CA ARG A 143 -7.99 5.83 7.30
C ARG A 143 -8.92 5.04 8.22
N LEU A 144 -9.64 5.75 9.07
CA LEU A 144 -10.52 5.22 10.10
C LEU A 144 -11.96 5.26 9.62
N ALA A 145 -12.64 4.11 9.69
CA ALA A 145 -14.07 4.02 9.44
C ALA A 145 -14.84 4.63 10.61
N THR A 146 -15.99 5.25 10.29
CA THR A 146 -16.88 5.87 11.26
C THR A 146 -18.27 5.25 11.22
N ARG A 147 -18.95 5.20 12.36
CA ARG A 147 -20.36 4.79 12.44
C ARG A 147 -21.06 5.45 13.60
N TRP A 148 -22.15 6.16 13.32
CA TRP A 148 -23.02 6.71 14.34
C TRP A 148 -23.98 5.64 14.89
N LEU A 149 -24.02 5.51 16.22
CA LEU A 149 -24.95 4.68 16.97
C LEU A 149 -26.01 5.58 17.61
N GLY A 150 -27.14 5.76 16.91
CA GLY A 150 -28.14 6.75 17.29
C GLY A 150 -28.88 6.46 18.60
N LYS A 151 -28.94 5.20 19.07
CA LYS A 151 -29.59 4.88 20.35
C LYS A 151 -28.68 5.23 21.53
N GLU A 152 -27.39 4.97 21.36
CA GLU A 152 -26.33 5.17 22.34
C GLU A 152 -25.77 6.61 22.30
N GLN A 153 -26.16 7.40 21.29
CA GLN A 153 -25.62 8.74 21.02
C GLN A 153 -24.09 8.74 20.95
N GLN A 154 -23.54 7.73 20.26
CA GLN A 154 -22.11 7.47 20.22
C GLN A 154 -21.60 7.28 18.80
N LEU A 155 -20.51 7.95 18.47
CA LEU A 155 -19.73 7.74 17.26
C LEU A 155 -18.67 6.64 17.50
N LEU A 156 -18.70 5.59 16.69
CA LEU A 156 -17.59 4.65 16.62
C LEU A 156 -16.56 5.14 15.61
N ILE A 157 -15.28 5.10 15.98
CA ILE A 157 -14.14 5.37 15.12
C ILE A 157 -13.16 4.21 15.25
N GLY A 158 -12.70 3.65 14.13
CA GLY A 158 -11.72 2.58 14.16
C GLY A 158 -11.52 1.89 12.82
N PHE A 159 -11.08 0.63 12.84
CA PHE A 159 -10.90 -0.18 11.63
C PHE A 159 -12.01 -1.20 11.48
N ARG A 160 -12.16 -1.74 10.26
CA ARG A 160 -13.09 -2.84 10.02
C ARG A 160 -12.54 -4.14 10.58
N GLU A 161 -13.43 -4.99 11.06
CA GLU A 161 -13.12 -6.39 11.35
C GLU A 161 -12.64 -7.14 10.09
N ALA A 162 -11.83 -8.18 10.29
CA ALA A 162 -11.43 -9.05 9.19
C ALA A 162 -12.67 -9.64 8.48
N GLN A 163 -12.78 -9.41 7.16
CA GLN A 163 -13.88 -9.92 6.33
C GLN A 163 -15.29 -9.47 6.77
N SER A 164 -15.41 -8.33 7.44
CA SER A 164 -16.67 -7.82 7.99
C SER A 164 -16.78 -6.30 7.80
N HIS A 165 -18.02 -5.78 7.81
CA HIS A 165 -18.30 -4.34 7.79
C HIS A 165 -18.43 -3.74 9.19
N GLN A 166 -18.35 -4.56 10.24
CA GLN A 166 -18.35 -4.07 11.61
C GLN A 166 -17.06 -3.30 11.91
N ILE A 167 -17.18 -2.30 12.77
CA ILE A 167 -16.07 -1.45 13.20
C ILE A 167 -15.59 -1.97 14.54
N VAL A 168 -14.29 -2.20 14.65
CA VAL A 168 -13.58 -2.38 15.92
C VAL A 168 -13.21 -0.97 16.40
N PRO A 169 -13.82 -0.45 17.48
CA PRO A 169 -13.50 0.87 18.00
C PRO A 169 -12.06 0.87 18.54
N ILE A 170 -11.24 1.80 18.06
CA ILE A 170 -9.81 1.81 18.37
C ILE A 170 -9.42 3.17 18.92
N GLN A 171 -8.75 3.17 20.07
CA GLN A 171 -8.17 4.36 20.69
C GLN A 171 -6.67 4.49 20.42
N ASP A 172 -6.00 3.38 20.10
CA ASP A 172 -4.58 3.32 19.79
C ASP A 172 -4.30 2.16 18.82
N CYS A 173 -3.34 2.33 17.92
CA CYS A 173 -2.97 1.32 16.95
C CYS A 173 -1.45 1.13 16.97
N LEU A 174 -0.99 -0.06 17.38
CA LEU A 174 0.44 -0.36 17.57
C LEU A 174 1.32 -0.01 16.35
N VAL A 175 0.79 -0.17 15.13
CA VAL A 175 1.51 0.11 13.88
C VAL A 175 1.33 1.54 13.37
N ALA A 176 0.39 2.31 13.93
CA ALA A 176 0.21 3.72 13.60
C ALA A 176 1.03 4.61 14.51
N ASP A 177 1.60 5.66 13.93
CA ASP A 177 2.20 6.75 14.69
C ASP A 177 1.21 7.22 15.77
N GLU A 178 1.70 7.35 16.99
CA GLU A 178 0.87 7.70 18.15
C GLU A 178 0.16 9.05 17.97
N LYS A 179 0.80 10.01 17.29
CA LYS A 179 0.25 11.36 17.05
C LYS A 179 -1.04 11.29 16.25
N LEU A 180 -1.16 10.36 15.31
CA LEU A 180 -2.37 10.19 14.50
C LEU A 180 -3.60 9.91 15.36
N LEU A 181 -3.47 8.96 16.29
CA LEU A 181 -4.58 8.55 17.13
C LEU A 181 -4.82 9.56 18.25
N GLN A 182 -3.77 10.22 18.76
CA GLN A 182 -3.92 11.35 19.70
C GLN A 182 -4.73 12.49 19.07
N VAL A 183 -4.41 12.88 17.83
CA VAL A 183 -5.12 13.91 17.06
C VAL A 183 -6.58 13.53 16.87
N VAL A 184 -6.86 12.28 16.45
CA VAL A 184 -8.25 11.81 16.25
C VAL A 184 -9.02 11.74 17.58
N ASN A 185 -8.38 11.29 18.66
CA ASN A 185 -9.00 11.23 19.99
C ASN A 185 -9.29 12.63 20.54
N ALA A 186 -8.41 13.61 20.31
CA ALA A 186 -8.64 15.00 20.68
C ALA A 186 -9.77 15.65 19.86
N LEU A 187 -9.93 15.25 18.59
CA LEU A 187 -11.01 15.72 17.72
C LEU A 187 -12.36 15.07 18.04
N TYR A 188 -12.36 13.90 18.69
CA TYR A 188 -13.55 13.10 18.97
C TYR A 188 -14.72 13.89 19.60
N PRO A 189 -14.53 14.77 20.61
CA PRO A 189 -15.64 15.52 21.20
C PRO A 189 -16.36 16.44 20.20
N VAL A 190 -15.64 17.00 19.24
CA VAL A 190 -16.21 17.84 18.17
C VAL A 190 -17.02 16.99 17.19
N LEU A 191 -16.54 15.77 16.90
CA LEU A 191 -17.17 14.85 15.95
C LEU A 191 -18.36 14.09 16.54
N ASN A 192 -18.34 13.80 17.85
CA ASN A 192 -19.35 13.00 18.55
C ASN A 192 -20.61 13.81 18.88
N THR A 193 -21.16 14.45 17.86
CA THR A 193 -22.42 15.20 17.91
C THR A 193 -23.34 14.64 16.83
N PRO A 194 -24.67 14.59 17.04
CA PRO A 194 -25.59 14.09 16.01
C PRO A 194 -25.50 14.86 14.69
N THR A 195 -25.16 16.15 14.74
CA THR A 195 -25.05 17.04 13.58
C THR A 195 -23.84 16.73 12.69
N VAL A 196 -22.73 16.26 13.27
CA VAL A 196 -21.51 15.89 12.55
C VAL A 196 -21.45 14.39 12.29
N ALA A 197 -21.63 13.56 13.32
CA ALA A 197 -21.43 12.12 13.27
C ALA A 197 -22.33 11.41 12.24
N THR A 198 -23.56 11.91 12.03
CA THR A 198 -24.49 11.33 11.04
C THR A 198 -24.07 11.57 9.59
N LYS A 199 -23.19 12.55 9.35
CA LYS A 199 -22.69 12.95 8.03
C LYS A 199 -21.24 12.52 7.79
N LEU A 200 -20.58 11.96 8.79
CA LEU A 200 -19.18 11.58 8.72
C LEU A 200 -19.03 10.15 8.18
N GLY A 201 -18.46 10.03 6.98
CA GLY A 201 -18.25 8.74 6.31
C GLY A 201 -16.95 8.04 6.72
N HIS A 202 -15.84 8.77 6.80
CA HIS A 202 -14.57 8.29 7.34
C HIS A 202 -13.66 9.45 7.72
N ILE A 203 -12.62 9.15 8.49
CA ILE A 203 -11.56 10.09 8.84
C ILE A 203 -10.26 9.56 8.26
N GLU A 204 -9.49 10.43 7.67
CA GLU A 204 -8.09 10.16 7.33
C GLU A 204 -7.21 11.08 8.17
N ALA A 205 -6.27 10.50 8.91
CA ALA A 205 -5.30 11.25 9.69
C ALA A 205 -3.92 11.04 9.07
N ILE A 206 -3.16 12.12 8.93
CA ILE A 206 -1.85 12.17 8.27
C ILE A 206 -0.88 12.92 9.19
N ASN A 207 0.27 12.33 9.45
CA ASN A 207 1.33 12.91 10.26
C ASN A 207 2.60 13.01 9.41
N THR A 208 2.83 14.20 8.86
CA THR A 208 4.08 14.57 8.17
C THR A 208 4.64 15.81 8.87
N ASN A 209 5.57 16.52 8.22
CA ASN A 209 6.03 17.82 8.73
C ASN A 209 4.89 18.83 8.91
N SER A 210 3.78 18.67 8.21
CA SER A 210 2.53 19.41 8.42
C SER A 210 1.35 18.43 8.59
N PRO A 211 0.91 18.17 9.84
CA PRO A 211 -0.14 17.19 10.11
C PRO A 211 -1.50 17.67 9.61
N ALA A 212 -2.29 16.73 9.11
CA ALA A 212 -3.62 17.01 8.57
C ALA A 212 -4.63 15.93 8.92
N VAL A 213 -5.89 16.34 9.03
CA VAL A 213 -7.06 15.46 9.13
C VAL A 213 -8.00 15.76 7.97
N LEU A 214 -8.36 14.72 7.23
CA LEU A 214 -9.41 14.77 6.23
C LEU A 214 -10.68 14.12 6.78
N LEU A 215 -11.78 14.86 6.73
CA LEU A 215 -13.12 14.38 7.07
C LEU A 215 -13.91 14.17 5.79
N ARG A 216 -14.30 12.92 5.51
CA ARG A 216 -15.24 12.63 4.41
C ARG A 216 -16.66 12.91 4.89
N ILE A 217 -17.27 13.94 4.34
CA ILE A 217 -18.57 14.47 4.74
C ILE A 217 -19.63 14.21 3.66
N THR A 218 -20.69 13.47 3.99
CA THR A 218 -21.75 13.09 3.05
C THR A 218 -22.79 14.17 2.81
N ASP A 219 -22.87 15.18 3.66
CA ASP A 219 -23.84 16.28 3.58
C ASP A 219 -23.33 17.53 4.32
N THR A 220 -23.86 18.71 4.01
CA THR A 220 -23.38 20.00 4.54
C THR A 220 -23.38 20.04 6.08
N LEU A 221 -22.25 20.45 6.66
CA LEU A 221 -22.13 20.68 8.09
C LEU A 221 -22.74 22.05 8.46
N PRO A 222 -23.47 22.16 9.58
CA PRO A 222 -23.97 23.45 10.05
C PRO A 222 -22.84 24.39 10.49
N ILE A 223 -23.12 25.70 10.53
CA ILE A 223 -22.10 26.75 10.76
C ILE A 223 -21.41 26.60 12.11
N ASP A 224 -22.14 26.25 13.17
CA ASP A 224 -21.58 26.01 14.51
C ASP A 224 -20.60 24.84 14.53
N ALA A 225 -20.90 23.75 13.81
CA ALA A 225 -19.98 22.62 13.64
C ALA A 225 -18.72 23.02 12.86
N MET A 226 -18.87 23.81 11.79
CA MET A 226 -17.74 24.34 11.03
C MET A 226 -16.84 25.23 11.89
N GLN A 227 -17.43 26.11 12.70
CA GLN A 227 -16.70 26.97 13.63
C GLN A 227 -15.98 26.15 14.72
N ALA A 228 -16.62 25.10 15.25
CA ALA A 228 -16.01 24.22 16.23
C ALA A 228 -14.79 23.49 15.66
N LEU A 229 -14.87 23.01 14.41
CA LEU A 229 -13.73 22.40 13.71
C LEU A 229 -12.60 23.40 13.45
N GLN A 230 -12.92 24.65 13.08
CA GLN A 230 -11.92 25.70 12.89
C GLN A 230 -11.21 26.08 14.19
N ASN A 231 -11.97 26.24 15.29
CA ASN A 231 -11.39 26.52 16.60
C ASN A 231 -10.45 25.40 17.03
N TRP A 232 -10.89 24.15 16.86
CA TRP A 232 -10.08 22.96 17.15
C TRP A 232 -8.80 22.92 16.29
N GLN A 233 -8.90 23.22 14.99
CA GLN A 233 -7.75 23.31 14.09
C GLN A 233 -6.72 24.32 14.59
N THR A 234 -7.16 25.53 14.98
CA THR A 234 -6.27 26.57 15.51
C THR A 234 -5.64 26.18 16.84
N GLU A 235 -6.40 25.57 17.74
CA GLU A 235 -5.92 25.13 19.06
C GLU A 235 -4.83 24.05 18.93
N HIS A 236 -5.00 23.12 17.99
CA HIS A 236 -4.11 21.95 17.86
C HIS A 236 -3.04 22.11 16.78
N GLY A 237 -3.11 23.14 15.93
CA GLY A 237 -2.15 23.33 14.83
C GLY A 237 -2.20 22.22 13.78
N VAL A 238 -3.37 21.63 13.54
CA VAL A 238 -3.58 20.52 12.59
C VAL A 238 -4.55 20.96 11.52
N GLY A 239 -4.14 20.90 10.24
CA GLY A 239 -4.99 21.30 9.13
C GLY A 239 -6.18 20.37 8.95
N VAL A 240 -7.41 20.90 8.96
CA VAL A 240 -8.63 20.13 8.73
C VAL A 240 -9.13 20.35 7.31
N TRP A 241 -9.39 19.25 6.62
CA TRP A 241 -9.88 19.21 5.25
C TRP A 241 -11.23 18.49 5.20
N LEU A 242 -12.12 18.95 4.32
CA LEU A 242 -13.42 18.33 4.09
C LEU A 242 -13.48 17.76 2.67
N GLN A 243 -13.89 16.50 2.55
CA GLN A 243 -14.13 15.84 1.26
C GLN A 243 -15.60 15.47 1.12
N THR A 244 -16.25 16.03 0.10
CA THR A 244 -17.56 15.59 -0.40
C THR A 244 -17.36 14.63 -1.58
N ASP A 245 -18.43 14.19 -2.27
CA ASP A 245 -18.27 13.37 -3.48
C ASP A 245 -17.60 14.12 -4.64
N ASN A 246 -17.70 15.45 -4.65
CA ASN A 246 -17.30 16.28 -5.80
C ASN A 246 -16.12 17.20 -5.50
N GLU A 247 -15.80 17.41 -4.22
CA GLU A 247 -14.86 18.47 -3.83
C GLU A 247 -14.04 18.06 -2.61
N LEU A 248 -12.78 18.49 -2.62
CA LEU A 248 -11.86 18.47 -1.49
C LEU A 248 -11.47 19.92 -1.19
N GLN A 249 -11.72 20.39 0.02
CA GLN A 249 -11.41 21.76 0.42
C GLN A 249 -10.79 21.84 1.82
N PRO A 250 -9.81 22.72 2.05
CA PRO A 250 -9.32 23.02 3.39
C PRO A 250 -10.36 23.85 4.16
N LEU A 251 -10.41 23.69 5.48
CA LEU A 251 -11.04 24.71 6.33
C LEU A 251 -10.22 26.00 6.29
N THR A 252 -10.89 27.14 6.48
CA THR A 252 -10.22 28.44 6.58
C THR A 252 -9.04 28.39 7.55
N GLY A 253 -7.87 28.81 7.07
CA GLY A 253 -6.62 28.79 7.85
C GLY A 253 -5.83 27.48 7.79
N ALA A 254 -6.33 26.42 7.16
CA ALA A 254 -5.53 25.22 6.91
C ALA A 254 -4.60 25.46 5.71
N GLU A 255 -3.33 25.14 5.90
CA GLU A 255 -2.32 25.20 4.84
C GLU A 255 -2.25 23.87 4.08
N MET A 256 -1.64 23.89 2.89
CA MET A 256 -1.34 22.66 2.15
C MET A 256 -0.34 21.82 2.96
N PRO A 257 -0.64 20.55 3.28
CA PRO A 257 0.31 19.73 4.00
C PRO A 257 1.51 19.39 3.10
N PHE A 258 2.65 19.16 3.76
CA PHE A 258 3.89 18.83 3.09
C PHE A 258 4.71 17.84 3.92
N ASP A 259 5.66 17.23 3.24
CA ASP A 259 6.74 16.44 3.83
C ASP A 259 8.07 16.83 3.17
N THR A 260 9.14 16.13 3.51
CA THR A 260 10.49 16.40 3.00
C THR A 260 11.02 15.23 2.17
N SER A 261 11.60 15.51 1.00
CA SER A 261 12.31 14.53 0.18
C SER A 261 13.61 14.09 0.86
N ILE A 262 14.26 13.05 0.34
CA ILE A 262 15.57 12.61 0.85
C ILE A 262 16.67 13.68 0.70
N ASP A 263 16.48 14.67 -0.18
CA ASP A 263 17.44 15.75 -0.45
C ASP A 263 17.07 17.07 0.24
N GLY A 264 16.02 17.06 1.07
CA GLY A 264 15.55 18.27 1.76
C GLY A 264 14.53 19.09 0.97
N ASP A 265 14.09 18.63 -0.20
CA ASP A 265 13.06 19.32 -0.99
C ASP A 265 11.71 19.27 -0.27
N THR A 266 10.93 20.34 -0.38
CA THR A 266 9.56 20.37 0.16
C THR A 266 8.62 19.65 -0.81
N LEU A 267 7.94 18.62 -0.33
CA LEU A 267 6.98 17.82 -1.08
C LEU A 267 5.56 18.11 -0.59
N TYR A 268 4.86 19.05 -1.24
CA TYR A 268 3.45 19.30 -0.95
C TYR A 268 2.56 18.22 -1.55
N PHE A 269 1.45 17.94 -0.86
CA PHE A 269 0.42 17.00 -1.29
C PHE A 269 -0.95 17.43 -0.77
N GLN A 270 -2.03 16.93 -1.37
CA GLN A 270 -3.38 17.10 -0.84
C GLN A 270 -3.79 15.87 -0.02
N PRO A 271 -4.52 16.03 1.10
CA PRO A 271 -5.12 14.88 1.78
C PRO A 271 -5.98 14.06 0.83
N GLY A 272 -5.86 12.73 0.89
CA GLY A 272 -6.43 11.83 -0.11
C GLY A 272 -5.49 11.46 -1.26
N ASP A 273 -4.43 12.22 -1.53
CA ASP A 273 -3.35 11.79 -2.43
C ASP A 273 -2.68 10.51 -1.95
N PHE A 274 -2.09 9.75 -2.86
CA PHE A 274 -1.26 8.63 -2.46
C PHE A 274 0.06 9.14 -1.87
N LEU A 275 0.35 8.68 -0.65
CA LEU A 275 1.59 8.93 0.06
C LEU A 275 2.01 7.61 0.69
N GLN A 276 3.28 7.26 0.58
CA GLN A 276 3.79 6.03 1.18
C GLN A 276 3.54 6.03 2.69
N VAL A 277 2.96 4.96 3.22
CA VAL A 277 2.47 4.96 4.61
C VAL A 277 3.61 4.90 5.63
N ASN A 278 4.77 4.36 5.26
CA ASN A 278 5.95 4.26 6.11
C ASN A 278 6.98 5.27 5.61
N GLY A 279 7.13 6.39 6.32
CA GLY A 279 8.04 7.48 5.92
C GLY A 279 9.50 7.04 5.87
N ASP A 280 9.94 6.28 6.88
CA ASP A 280 11.32 5.80 6.99
C ASP A 280 11.68 4.84 5.87
N ILE A 281 10.80 3.87 5.59
CA ILE A 281 11.00 2.93 4.47
C ILE A 281 10.93 3.67 3.13
N ASN A 282 10.03 4.64 2.98
CA ASN A 282 9.97 5.45 1.76
C ASN A 282 11.30 6.16 1.50
N ALA A 283 11.88 6.81 2.51
CA ALA A 283 13.17 7.48 2.37
C ALA A 283 14.28 6.50 1.95
N ARG A 284 14.34 5.32 2.58
CA ARG A 284 15.30 4.26 2.21
C ARG A 284 15.07 3.74 0.78
N MET A 285 13.81 3.56 0.38
CA MET A 285 13.43 3.10 -0.96
C MET A 285 13.82 4.12 -2.03
N VAL A 286 13.53 5.40 -1.81
CA VAL A 286 13.91 6.49 -2.71
C VAL A 286 15.43 6.64 -2.80
N GLN A 287 16.15 6.53 -1.68
CA GLN A 287 17.61 6.53 -1.71
C GLN A 287 18.15 5.34 -2.51
N GLN A 288 17.63 4.14 -2.27
CA GLN A 288 18.07 2.94 -2.98
C GLN A 288 17.75 3.02 -4.48
N ALA A 289 16.63 3.63 -4.86
CA ALA A 289 16.29 3.95 -6.24
C ALA A 289 17.38 4.82 -6.90
N MET A 290 17.86 5.86 -6.22
CA MET A 290 18.96 6.70 -6.72
C MET A 290 20.25 5.90 -6.86
N ASP A 291 20.57 5.05 -5.89
CA ASP A 291 21.79 4.23 -5.89
C ASP A 291 21.77 3.15 -7.00
N TRP A 292 20.59 2.65 -7.37
CA TRP A 292 20.44 1.63 -8.40
C TRP A 292 20.34 2.24 -9.81
N LEU A 293 19.60 3.35 -9.96
CA LEU A 293 19.49 4.06 -11.23
C LEU A 293 20.74 4.86 -11.58
N GLN A 294 21.52 5.29 -10.58
CA GLN A 294 22.70 6.16 -10.69
C GLN A 294 22.49 7.27 -11.74
N PRO A 295 21.52 8.17 -11.53
CA PRO A 295 21.29 9.29 -12.42
C PRO A 295 22.50 10.24 -12.43
N GLU A 296 22.80 10.80 -13.60
CA GLU A 296 23.91 11.73 -13.80
C GLU A 296 23.42 12.93 -14.62
N LYS A 297 24.18 14.03 -14.64
CA LYS A 297 23.82 15.26 -15.35
C LYS A 297 23.80 15.14 -16.89
N THR A 298 24.10 13.95 -17.42
CA THR A 298 23.97 13.56 -18.82
C THR A 298 22.71 12.74 -19.11
N HIS A 299 22.06 12.21 -18.08
CA HIS A 299 20.92 11.31 -18.22
C HIS A 299 19.60 12.08 -18.25
N ARG A 300 18.77 11.78 -19.25
CA ARG A 300 17.32 12.03 -19.18
C ARG A 300 16.63 10.84 -18.50
N VAL A 301 15.66 11.13 -17.65
CA VAL A 301 14.89 10.14 -16.88
C VAL A 301 13.39 10.28 -17.15
N TYR A 302 12.69 9.15 -17.27
CA TYR A 302 11.23 9.10 -17.17
C TYR A 302 10.83 8.47 -15.84
N ASP A 303 9.99 9.18 -15.09
CA ASP A 303 9.35 8.70 -13.87
C ASP A 303 7.88 8.42 -14.18
N PHE A 304 7.53 7.15 -14.40
CA PHE A 304 6.17 6.74 -14.72
C PHE A 304 5.39 6.42 -13.46
N PHE A 305 4.10 6.79 -13.44
CA PHE A 305 3.24 6.72 -12.25
C PHE A 305 3.76 7.62 -11.13
N ALA A 306 4.20 8.82 -11.51
CA ALA A 306 4.98 9.70 -10.64
C ALA A 306 4.22 10.19 -9.38
N GLY A 307 2.88 10.10 -9.36
CA GLY A 307 2.07 10.56 -8.24
C GLY A 307 2.34 12.02 -7.92
N ILE A 308 2.75 12.32 -6.69
CA ILE A 308 3.10 13.68 -6.23
C ILE A 308 4.59 14.05 -6.45
N GLY A 309 5.39 13.16 -7.04
CA GLY A 309 6.80 13.40 -7.36
C GLY A 309 7.81 12.80 -6.36
N ASN A 310 7.44 11.71 -5.67
CA ASN A 310 8.27 11.07 -4.63
C ASN A 310 9.68 10.68 -5.13
N PHE A 311 9.77 10.12 -6.35
CA PHE A 311 11.05 9.84 -7.01
C PHE A 311 11.50 10.99 -7.91
N SER A 312 10.55 11.67 -8.57
CA SER A 312 10.80 12.76 -9.51
C SER A 312 11.70 13.88 -8.95
N LEU A 313 11.46 14.33 -7.72
CA LEU A 313 12.22 15.42 -7.10
C LEU A 313 13.71 15.01 -6.90
N PRO A 314 14.01 13.90 -6.20
CA PRO A 314 15.39 13.40 -6.07
C PRO A 314 16.08 13.07 -7.39
N LEU A 315 15.33 12.58 -8.39
CA LEU A 315 15.86 12.36 -9.74
C LEU A 315 16.30 13.68 -10.36
N ALA A 316 15.50 14.74 -10.23
CA ALA A 316 15.79 16.05 -10.82
C ALA A 316 17.01 16.72 -10.18
N GLN A 317 17.27 16.47 -8.90
CA GLN A 317 18.49 16.91 -8.22
C GLN A 317 19.77 16.34 -8.88
N ARG A 318 19.69 15.15 -9.49
CA ARG A 318 20.86 14.41 -10.01
C ARG A 318 20.95 14.39 -11.54
N ALA A 319 19.82 14.23 -12.23
CA ALA A 319 19.73 14.03 -13.67
C ALA A 319 19.91 15.32 -14.50
N GLN A 320 20.10 15.16 -15.81
CA GLN A 320 20.02 16.28 -16.77
C GLN A 320 18.60 16.84 -16.82
N SER A 321 17.63 15.96 -17.05
CA SER A 321 16.20 16.29 -17.09
C SER A 321 15.35 15.08 -16.67
N VAL A 322 14.19 15.36 -16.07
CA VAL A 322 13.21 14.37 -15.64
C VAL A 322 11.86 14.73 -16.24
N VAL A 323 11.18 13.75 -16.84
CA VAL A 323 9.76 13.85 -17.19
C VAL A 323 8.97 12.93 -16.28
N ALA A 324 8.17 13.53 -15.41
CA ALA A 324 7.24 12.84 -14.53
C ALA A 324 5.91 12.61 -15.26
N VAL A 325 5.52 11.37 -15.46
CA VAL A 325 4.31 10.98 -16.19
C VAL A 325 3.30 10.40 -15.24
N GLU A 326 2.11 10.99 -15.18
CA GLU A 326 1.05 10.63 -14.24
C GLU A 326 -0.33 10.69 -14.94
N GLY A 327 -1.24 9.79 -14.59
CA GLY A 327 -2.58 9.72 -15.20
C GLY A 327 -3.58 10.72 -14.61
N VAL A 328 -3.32 11.22 -13.40
CA VAL A 328 -4.20 12.17 -12.70
C VAL A 328 -3.69 13.60 -12.87
N GLN A 329 -4.40 14.41 -13.66
CA GLN A 329 -4.06 15.82 -13.96
C GLN A 329 -3.70 16.65 -12.71
N ARG A 330 -4.48 16.55 -11.63
CA ARG A 330 -4.23 17.33 -10.41
C ARG A 330 -2.88 16.98 -9.74
N MET A 331 -2.44 15.73 -9.86
CA MET A 331 -1.15 15.28 -9.32
C MET A 331 0.01 15.79 -10.20
N VAL A 332 -0.19 15.86 -11.53
CA VAL A 332 0.75 16.50 -12.46
C VAL A 332 0.93 17.99 -12.17
N GLU A 333 -0.15 18.68 -11.81
CA GLU A 333 -0.12 20.07 -11.34
C GLU A 333 0.62 20.19 -10.01
N GLN A 334 0.39 19.25 -9.08
CA GLN A 334 1.12 19.19 -7.80
C GLN A 334 2.63 18.95 -8.00
N ILE A 335 3.03 18.07 -8.92
CA ILE A 335 4.45 17.87 -9.28
C ILE A 335 5.05 19.17 -9.81
N ARG A 336 4.33 19.89 -10.68
CA ARG A 336 4.80 21.18 -11.22
C ARG A 336 4.99 22.21 -10.10
N ALA A 337 4.03 22.34 -9.20
CA ALA A 337 4.13 23.25 -8.05
C ALA A 337 5.29 22.86 -7.11
N ASN A 338 5.50 21.56 -6.88
CA ASN A 338 6.63 21.04 -6.12
C ASN A 338 7.96 21.35 -6.82
N ALA A 339 8.05 21.18 -8.14
CA ALA A 339 9.24 21.52 -8.90
C ALA A 339 9.56 23.02 -8.82
N GLU A 340 8.56 23.89 -9.00
CA GLU A 340 8.70 25.34 -8.90
C GLU A 340 9.16 25.78 -7.50
N THR A 341 8.53 25.24 -6.46
CA THR A 341 8.86 25.55 -5.06
C THR A 341 10.31 25.21 -4.72
N ASN A 342 10.82 24.09 -5.26
CA ASN A 342 12.19 23.64 -5.03
C ASN A 342 13.18 24.16 -6.09
N GLY A 343 12.75 25.02 -7.02
CA GLY A 343 13.63 25.58 -8.05
C GLY A 343 14.12 24.58 -9.10
N LEU A 344 13.45 23.43 -9.23
CA LEU A 344 13.81 22.31 -10.12
C LEU A 344 13.35 22.56 -11.56
N LYS A 345 14.07 23.43 -12.27
CA LYS A 345 13.76 23.81 -13.67
C LYS A 345 13.88 22.67 -14.69
N ASN A 346 14.54 21.57 -14.31
CA ASN A 346 14.77 20.40 -15.15
C ASN A 346 13.76 19.27 -14.90
N LEU A 347 12.75 19.48 -14.04
CA LEU A 347 11.64 18.57 -13.83
C LEU A 347 10.41 19.09 -14.58
N THR A 348 9.96 18.34 -15.58
CA THR A 348 8.68 18.59 -16.27
C THR A 348 7.68 17.49 -15.94
N SER A 349 6.39 17.81 -16.02
CA SER A 349 5.31 16.88 -15.73
C SER A 349 4.37 16.73 -16.95
N LEU A 350 3.89 15.51 -17.19
CA LEU A 350 3.04 15.12 -18.31
C LEU A 350 1.85 14.31 -17.80
N THR A 351 0.64 14.73 -18.18
CA THR A 351 -0.56 13.93 -17.97
C THR A 351 -0.75 12.98 -19.14
N ALA A 352 -0.76 11.67 -18.89
CA ALA A 352 -0.95 10.66 -19.94
C ALA A 352 -1.64 9.39 -19.41
N ASP A 353 -2.40 8.72 -20.28
CA ASP A 353 -2.93 7.39 -19.98
C ASP A 353 -1.83 6.34 -20.12
N LEU A 354 -1.27 5.92 -18.99
CA LEU A 354 -0.19 4.95 -18.93
C LEU A 354 -0.59 3.53 -19.35
N THR A 355 -1.88 3.26 -19.59
CA THR A 355 -2.33 1.99 -20.19
C THR A 355 -2.14 1.95 -21.70
N GLY A 356 -2.19 3.11 -22.36
CA GLY A 356 -2.11 3.30 -23.81
C GLY A 356 -0.94 4.14 -24.30
N ILE A 357 -0.06 4.59 -23.39
CA ILE A 357 1.02 5.55 -23.69
C ILE A 357 1.89 5.13 -24.88
N THR A 358 2.24 6.12 -25.69
CA THR A 358 3.05 5.96 -26.90
C THR A 358 4.29 6.82 -26.87
N ALA A 359 5.27 6.47 -27.71
CA ALA A 359 6.49 7.26 -27.86
C ALA A 359 6.23 8.66 -28.44
N ALA A 360 5.07 8.92 -29.07
CA ALA A 360 4.72 10.23 -29.61
C ALA A 360 4.33 11.24 -28.52
N GLU A 361 3.88 10.76 -27.36
CA GLU A 361 3.59 11.58 -26.18
C GLU A 361 4.86 11.94 -25.40
N LEU A 362 5.96 11.25 -25.68
CA LEU A 362 7.25 11.40 -25.02
C LEU A 362 8.22 12.15 -25.94
N ALA A 363 8.95 13.12 -25.41
CA ALA A 363 9.74 14.03 -26.24
C ALA A 363 10.89 13.34 -26.98
N GLU A 364 11.96 12.98 -26.27
CA GLU A 364 13.07 12.20 -26.83
C GLU A 364 13.54 11.15 -25.83
N PRO A 365 14.22 10.07 -26.29
CA PRO A 365 14.58 8.92 -25.47
C PRO A 365 15.20 9.28 -24.11
N ALA A 366 14.85 8.49 -23.10
CA ALA A 366 15.41 8.59 -21.76
C ALA A 366 16.35 7.41 -21.51
N ALA A 367 17.49 7.68 -20.88
CA ALA A 367 18.46 6.66 -20.52
C ALA A 367 17.99 5.81 -19.33
N LEU A 368 17.15 6.37 -18.45
CA LEU A 368 16.72 5.73 -17.21
C LEU A 368 15.21 5.81 -17.07
N TRP A 369 14.56 4.71 -16.71
CA TRP A 369 13.14 4.69 -16.37
C TRP A 369 12.94 4.29 -14.91
N CYS A 370 12.07 5.00 -14.21
CA CYS A 370 11.55 4.67 -12.88
C CYS A 370 10.05 4.35 -13.03
N LEU A 371 9.58 3.27 -12.42
CA LEU A 371 8.18 2.85 -12.45
C LEU A 371 7.72 2.46 -11.04
N ASP A 372 6.64 3.07 -10.56
CA ASP A 372 5.95 2.69 -9.32
C ASP A 372 4.43 2.54 -9.56
N PRO A 373 4.00 1.54 -10.37
CA PRO A 373 2.59 1.36 -10.71
C PRO A 373 1.76 0.84 -9.52
N ALA A 374 0.44 1.06 -9.64
CA ALA A 374 -0.52 0.35 -8.82
C ALA A 374 -0.53 -1.17 -9.10
N ARG A 375 -1.35 -1.92 -8.34
CA ARG A 375 -1.45 -3.40 -8.41
C ARG A 375 -1.59 -4.01 -9.82
N PRO A 376 -2.29 -3.40 -10.80
CA PRO A 376 -2.35 -3.96 -12.16
C PRO A 376 -1.00 -4.09 -12.89
N GLY A 377 0.06 -3.42 -12.40
CA GLY A 377 1.38 -3.36 -13.00
C GLY A 377 1.48 -2.30 -14.10
N ALA A 378 2.57 -2.33 -14.87
CA ALA A 378 2.96 -1.30 -15.83
C ALA A 378 2.81 -1.78 -17.29
N GLU A 379 1.76 -2.54 -17.59
CA GLU A 379 1.58 -3.20 -18.89
C GLU A 379 1.68 -2.23 -20.08
N GLY A 380 1.07 -1.04 -20.01
CA GLY A 380 1.16 -0.05 -21.08
C GLY A 380 2.58 0.49 -21.29
N VAL A 381 3.33 0.73 -20.21
CA VAL A 381 4.74 1.16 -20.28
C VAL A 381 5.64 0.02 -20.81
N VAL A 382 5.35 -1.23 -20.46
CA VAL A 382 6.04 -2.41 -21.02
C VAL A 382 5.73 -2.57 -22.51
N ASN A 383 4.48 -2.33 -22.94
CA ASN A 383 4.09 -2.30 -24.35
C ASN A 383 4.85 -1.20 -25.11
N LEU A 384 5.00 -0.02 -24.50
CA LEU A 384 5.83 1.06 -25.05
C LEU A 384 7.28 0.59 -25.24
N LEU A 385 7.91 0.01 -24.21
CA LEU A 385 9.28 -0.52 -24.29
C LEU A 385 9.47 -1.50 -25.46
N GLN A 386 8.51 -2.41 -25.66
CA GLN A 386 8.53 -3.41 -26.73
C GLN A 386 8.50 -2.76 -28.13
N LYS A 387 7.80 -1.62 -28.27
CA LYS A 387 7.67 -0.89 -29.54
C LYS A 387 8.87 0.01 -29.84
N LEU A 388 9.67 0.37 -28.85
CA LEU A 388 10.89 1.17 -29.04
C LEU A 388 11.97 0.37 -29.77
N LYS A 389 12.70 1.06 -30.66
CA LYS A 389 13.93 0.52 -31.25
C LYS A 389 15.01 0.37 -30.18
N SER A 390 15.96 -0.54 -30.38
CA SER A 390 16.98 -0.89 -29.37
C SER A 390 17.73 0.35 -28.86
N GLU A 391 18.10 1.26 -29.76
CA GLU A 391 18.82 2.50 -29.48
C GLU A 391 18.00 3.54 -28.70
N GLN A 392 16.66 3.44 -28.70
CA GLN A 392 15.75 4.33 -27.97
C GLN A 392 15.40 3.80 -26.57
N ARG A 393 15.71 2.53 -26.29
CA ARG A 393 15.42 1.91 -25.00
C ARG A 393 16.33 2.46 -23.90
N PRO A 394 15.86 2.57 -22.65
CA PRO A 394 16.70 2.96 -21.53
C PRO A 394 17.84 1.95 -21.32
N THR A 395 18.92 2.40 -20.70
CA THR A 395 19.99 1.52 -20.25
C THR A 395 19.60 0.80 -18.96
N ARG A 396 18.80 1.45 -18.09
CA ARG A 396 18.32 0.90 -16.82
C ARG A 396 16.85 1.20 -16.56
N ILE A 397 16.19 0.24 -15.94
CA ILE A 397 14.80 0.31 -15.50
C ILE A 397 14.76 -0.05 -14.02
N LEU A 398 14.29 0.87 -13.19
CA LEU A 398 13.89 0.59 -11.81
C LEU A 398 12.38 0.37 -11.78
N TYR A 399 11.94 -0.70 -11.13
CA TYR A 399 10.53 -1.02 -10.98
C TYR A 399 10.25 -1.34 -9.51
N VAL A 400 9.41 -0.52 -8.88
CA VAL A 400 8.83 -0.73 -7.54
C VAL A 400 7.42 -1.31 -7.70
N SER A 401 7.05 -2.32 -6.92
CA SER A 401 5.73 -2.94 -7.03
C SER A 401 5.22 -3.45 -5.70
N CYS A 402 3.93 -3.21 -5.44
CA CYS A 402 3.17 -3.82 -4.35
C CYS A 402 2.47 -5.14 -4.75
N ALA A 403 2.70 -5.64 -5.96
CA ALA A 403 2.07 -6.82 -6.53
C ALA A 403 3.12 -7.72 -7.24
N PRO A 404 3.72 -8.69 -6.52
CA PRO A 404 4.81 -9.49 -7.07
C PRO A 404 4.42 -10.36 -8.27
N ASP A 405 3.14 -10.70 -8.43
CA ASP A 405 2.63 -11.47 -9.57
C ASP A 405 2.58 -10.64 -10.87
N THR A 406 2.08 -9.40 -10.81
CA THR A 406 2.09 -8.51 -11.99
C THR A 406 3.50 -7.99 -12.29
N LEU A 407 4.33 -7.78 -11.27
CA LEU A 407 5.76 -7.53 -11.44
C LEU A 407 6.45 -8.69 -12.20
N ALA A 408 6.23 -9.94 -11.80
CA ALA A 408 6.83 -11.10 -12.45
C ALA A 408 6.43 -11.20 -13.93
N ARG A 409 5.13 -11.00 -14.23
CA ARG A 409 4.62 -10.91 -15.61
C ARG A 409 5.37 -9.85 -16.42
N ASP A 410 5.51 -8.64 -15.86
CA ASP A 410 6.12 -7.52 -16.55
C ASP A 410 7.63 -7.74 -16.77
N ILE A 411 8.35 -8.28 -15.77
CA ILE A 411 9.77 -8.62 -15.88
C ILE A 411 10.02 -9.59 -17.03
N VAL A 412 9.23 -10.65 -17.20
CA VAL A 412 9.39 -11.60 -18.32
C VAL A 412 9.35 -10.88 -19.68
N ARG A 413 8.44 -9.92 -19.82
CA ARG A 413 8.27 -9.14 -21.05
C ARG A 413 9.40 -8.12 -21.24
N ILE A 414 9.91 -7.53 -20.16
CA ILE A 414 11.08 -6.65 -20.18
C ILE A 414 12.34 -7.46 -20.54
N LYS A 415 12.53 -8.67 -20.00
CA LYS A 415 13.63 -9.58 -20.36
C LYS A 415 13.60 -9.91 -21.86
N ALA A 416 12.42 -10.14 -22.43
CA ALA A 416 12.26 -10.36 -23.88
C ALA A 416 12.69 -9.14 -24.74
N CYS A 417 12.83 -7.95 -24.14
CA CYS A 417 13.38 -6.76 -24.79
C CYS A 417 14.92 -6.65 -24.69
N GLY A 418 15.59 -7.68 -24.19
CA GLY A 418 17.06 -7.72 -24.03
C GLY A 418 17.54 -7.15 -22.70
N TYR A 419 16.75 -7.30 -21.63
CA TYR A 419 17.14 -6.87 -20.28
C TYR A 419 17.46 -8.06 -19.38
N ARG A 420 18.33 -7.82 -18.40
CA ARG A 420 18.63 -8.74 -17.31
C ARG A 420 18.21 -8.12 -15.98
N LEU A 421 17.67 -8.94 -15.08
CA LEU A 421 17.43 -8.55 -13.69
C LEU A 421 18.80 -8.54 -12.98
N THR A 422 19.23 -7.39 -12.46
CA THR A 422 20.55 -7.25 -11.83
C THR A 422 20.48 -7.02 -10.33
N LYS A 423 19.35 -6.52 -9.81
CA LYS A 423 19.11 -6.32 -8.37
C LYS A 423 17.65 -6.59 -8.05
N LEU A 424 17.40 -7.19 -6.90
CA LEU A 424 16.07 -7.48 -6.36
C LEU A 424 16.12 -7.35 -4.83
N CYS A 425 15.19 -6.60 -4.23
CA CYS A 425 15.00 -6.62 -2.78
C CYS A 425 13.51 -6.59 -2.44
N THR A 426 13.17 -7.08 -1.24
CA THR A 426 11.87 -6.78 -0.64
C THR A 426 11.95 -5.45 0.09
N VAL A 427 10.81 -4.77 0.15
CA VAL A 427 10.63 -3.52 0.88
C VAL A 427 9.56 -3.78 1.93
N ASP A 428 9.94 -3.80 3.21
CA ASP A 428 9.00 -4.08 4.30
C ASP A 428 8.23 -2.81 4.68
N MET A 429 7.48 -2.27 3.72
CA MET A 429 6.65 -1.06 3.86
C MET A 429 5.48 -1.25 4.83
N PHE A 430 5.02 -2.49 4.96
CA PHE A 430 3.92 -2.85 5.85
C PHE A 430 4.29 -4.04 6.76
N PRO A 431 5.17 -3.82 7.76
CA PRO A 431 5.43 -4.81 8.80
C PRO A 431 4.12 -5.24 9.47
N GLN A 432 4.09 -6.46 10.01
CA GLN A 432 2.88 -7.05 10.62
C GLN A 432 1.72 -7.33 9.65
N THR A 433 1.95 -7.23 8.33
CA THR A 433 0.97 -7.56 7.29
C THR A 433 1.54 -8.46 6.20
N HIS A 434 0.67 -9.17 5.48
CA HIS A 434 1.00 -9.94 4.29
C HIS A 434 1.39 -9.13 3.07
N HIS A 435 1.26 -7.79 3.09
CA HIS A 435 1.63 -6.98 1.94
C HIS A 435 3.13 -7.07 1.67
N ILE A 436 3.46 -7.27 0.40
CA ILE A 436 4.81 -7.40 -0.10
C ILE A 436 5.02 -6.24 -1.07
N GLU A 437 6.01 -5.40 -0.77
CA GLU A 437 6.60 -4.53 -1.78
C GLU A 437 7.94 -5.10 -2.22
N THR A 438 8.22 -4.95 -3.50
CA THR A 438 9.41 -5.46 -4.16
C THR A 438 9.97 -4.37 -5.05
N MET A 439 11.30 -4.23 -5.03
CA MET A 439 12.00 -3.32 -5.92
C MET A 439 13.02 -4.10 -6.74
N VAL A 440 13.07 -3.83 -8.03
CA VAL A 440 14.02 -4.45 -8.96
C VAL A 440 14.74 -3.41 -9.80
N CYS A 441 15.98 -3.72 -10.16
CA CYS A 441 16.71 -3.04 -11.22
C CYS A 441 16.96 -4.00 -12.38
N LEU A 442 16.62 -3.55 -13.58
CA LEU A 442 16.91 -4.25 -14.82
C LEU A 442 17.86 -3.42 -15.68
N GLU A 443 18.86 -4.06 -16.25
CA GLU A 443 19.84 -3.44 -17.14
C GLU A 443 19.71 -4.03 -18.54
N ARG A 444 19.82 -3.19 -19.57
CA ARG A 444 19.88 -3.67 -20.95
C ARG A 444 21.17 -4.48 -21.12
N ALA A 445 21.04 -5.72 -21.60
CA ALA A 445 22.18 -6.55 -21.95
C ALA A 445 22.99 -5.84 -23.04
N SER A 446 24.31 -5.81 -22.86
CA SER A 446 25.29 -5.25 -23.79
C SER A 446 25.29 -5.95 -25.14
#